data_AF-A0A383WKP7-F1
#
_entry.id   AF-A0A383WKP7-F1
#
_cell.length_a   1.000
_cell.length_b   1.000
_cell.length_c   1.000
_cell.angle_alpha   90.00
_cell.angle_beta   90.00
_cell.angle_gamma   90.00
#
_symmetry.space_group_name_H-M   'P 1'
#
loop_
_entity.id
_entity.type
_entity.pdbx_description
1 polymer ?
#
loop_
_entity_poly.entity_id
_entity_poly.type
_entity_poly.pdbx_seq_one_letter_code
_entity_poly.pdbx_strand_id
1 'polypeptide(L)'
;MKATRADAEQTQQMMRILKRLHEQGGLEDQQQHRPDDSSSSGVGSEDGSEAGSEGEEGPAAAAAGLDKWLAQSPEFQQLLQRAAAEGDAFEVAPSELSAELADKLGALALSGRLSHLLQPWQPWWASTAAAELSLNAAGQRVVAALQDNPQQQQQQQQQQQQLQRRSQEASQRTAATAAGLVSANGSSSRGAVLQDDEGFAPLPAPPEQPLPSLTQLAGPSFKPSPLLPFELLQLLVAYCAVMHYWNGEPDCGAGSSSSSSSSSDELCWEAAEQLLLLAPPLEQQAARLAGSSSSSSRARQLQEEAQQETAEPLQQQQQQQQQQQAVLMVADSVRCACMQLADSAAALHGELRALLPLATADGLALLRLGRAAVLLALTDSLRLLQRGRRNLKQQRLQQQKGSHAGSSSSKSRVQNSTSKQQQMLLEQQLKLACRKLTFFQVWCNEQGPALYERLSLQLAAELREQQAMNTPAAAGVQLGVRPVQPLQQQQQQQQQQLVGQVVLEATAVEQQAAKASTQQSARAQHLHHHQQQQQLTSPVKAQLTSVRAPDASTERAVVQQQQQQQQQQQQQQQQQQQEQQQQQMSPAIGAGSSTPTSDLYELD
;
A
#
# COMPACT_ATOMS: atom_id res chain seq x y z
N MET A 1 -9.39 -10.53 -43.42
CA MET A 1 -9.82 -10.53 -42.00
C MET A 1 -9.54 -11.83 -41.22
N LYS A 2 -9.02 -12.92 -41.83
CA LYS A 2 -8.59 -14.12 -41.08
C LYS A 2 -7.10 -14.11 -40.65
N ALA A 3 -6.29 -13.22 -41.22
CA ALA A 3 -4.85 -13.12 -40.94
C ALA A 3 -4.51 -12.44 -39.61
N THR A 4 -5.42 -11.69 -38.99
CA THR A 4 -5.15 -10.93 -37.76
C THR A 4 -5.37 -11.72 -36.48
N ARG A 5 -6.04 -12.88 -36.54
CA ARG A 5 -6.33 -13.70 -35.35
C ARG A 5 -5.20 -14.68 -35.01
N ALA A 6 -4.56 -15.26 -36.03
CA ALA A 6 -3.38 -16.11 -35.86
C ALA A 6 -2.17 -15.29 -35.34
N ASP A 7 -2.06 -14.04 -35.79
CA ASP A 7 -1.01 -13.11 -35.34
C ASP A 7 -1.22 -12.69 -33.88
N ALA A 8 -2.48 -12.50 -33.46
CA ALA A 8 -2.83 -12.21 -32.07
C ALA A 8 -2.54 -13.40 -31.13
N GLU A 9 -2.84 -14.63 -31.57
CA GLU A 9 -2.53 -15.85 -30.80
C GLU A 9 -1.02 -16.07 -30.69
N GLN A 10 -0.26 -15.93 -31.78
CA GLN A 10 1.21 -16.02 -31.74
C GLN A 10 1.84 -14.93 -30.85
N THR A 11 1.31 -13.71 -30.90
CA THR A 11 1.77 -12.60 -30.04
C THR A 11 1.46 -12.89 -28.58
N GLN A 12 0.24 -13.35 -28.26
CA GLN A 12 -0.17 -13.70 -26.89
C GLN A 12 0.65 -14.86 -26.33
N GLN A 13 1.09 -15.76 -27.20
CA GLN A 13 1.87 -16.93 -26.82
C GLN A 13 3.34 -16.59 -26.64
N MET A 14 3.92 -15.79 -27.53
CA MET A 14 5.24 -15.18 -27.37
C MET A 14 5.33 -14.38 -26.06
N MET A 15 4.25 -13.69 -25.66
CA MET A 15 4.19 -13.01 -24.36
C MET A 15 4.41 -13.94 -23.16
N ARG A 16 3.85 -15.15 -23.21
CA ARG A 16 3.95 -16.12 -22.10
C ARG A 16 5.34 -16.75 -22.01
N ILE A 17 6.07 -16.83 -23.12
CA ILE A 17 7.45 -17.34 -23.14
C ILE A 17 8.39 -16.30 -22.52
N LEU A 18 8.24 -15.04 -22.93
CA LEU A 18 9.10 -13.95 -22.51
C LEU A 18 8.90 -13.57 -21.04
N LYS A 19 7.65 -13.63 -20.52
CA LYS A 19 7.36 -13.35 -19.10
C LYS A 19 8.15 -14.31 -18.20
N ARG A 20 8.23 -15.57 -18.62
CA ARG A 20 8.86 -16.65 -17.86
C ARG A 20 10.38 -16.72 -17.99
N LEU A 21 10.93 -16.27 -19.11
CA LEU A 21 12.37 -16.09 -19.28
C LEU A 21 12.93 -15.00 -18.35
N HIS A 22 12.17 -13.92 -18.16
CA HIS A 22 12.56 -12.84 -17.23
C HIS A 22 12.55 -13.33 -15.77
N GLU A 23 11.60 -14.19 -15.39
CA GLU A 23 11.50 -14.79 -14.06
C GLU A 23 12.64 -15.80 -13.75
N GLN A 24 13.38 -16.29 -14.76
CA GLN A 24 14.42 -17.31 -14.62
C GLN A 24 15.87 -16.76 -14.71
N GLY A 25 16.07 -15.49 -15.09
CA GLY A 25 17.38 -14.92 -15.42
C GLY A 25 18.24 -14.39 -14.26
N GLY A 26 17.90 -14.66 -12.99
CA GLY A 26 18.57 -14.07 -11.81
C GLY A 26 19.93 -14.68 -11.40
N LEU A 27 20.52 -15.58 -12.17
CA LEU A 27 21.73 -16.31 -11.78
C LEU A 27 22.87 -16.05 -12.77
N GLU A 28 23.79 -15.13 -12.42
CA GLU A 28 25.23 -15.33 -12.65
C GLU A 28 26.10 -14.26 -11.97
N ASP A 29 26.73 -14.65 -10.86
CA ASP A 29 27.97 -14.04 -10.36
C ASP A 29 28.94 -15.19 -10.02
N GLN A 30 29.41 -15.85 -11.08
CA GLN A 30 30.46 -16.87 -11.00
C GLN A 30 31.68 -16.38 -11.78
N GLN A 31 32.29 -15.29 -11.30
CA GLN A 31 33.61 -14.89 -11.78
C GLN A 31 34.67 -15.89 -11.32
N GLN A 32 35.29 -16.45 -12.35
CA GLN A 32 36.32 -17.46 -12.34
C GLN A 32 37.59 -16.96 -11.64
N HIS A 33 38.12 -17.83 -10.79
CA HIS A 33 39.54 -17.89 -10.45
C HIS A 33 40.39 -17.88 -11.74
N ARG A 34 41.12 -16.79 -11.97
CA ARG A 34 42.24 -16.74 -12.91
C ARG A 34 43.51 -17.14 -12.15
N PRO A 35 44.28 -18.15 -12.57
CA PRO A 35 45.63 -18.34 -12.07
C PRO A 35 46.54 -17.32 -12.76
N ASP A 36 47.33 -16.61 -11.94
CA ASP A 36 48.42 -15.77 -12.38
C ASP A 36 49.46 -16.62 -13.11
N ASP A 37 49.74 -16.28 -14.36
CA ASP A 37 50.96 -16.69 -15.02
C ASP A 37 51.69 -15.48 -15.61
N SER A 38 53.01 -15.57 -15.46
CA SER A 38 53.95 -14.46 -15.48
C SER A 38 54.58 -14.28 -16.87
N SER A 39 54.93 -13.02 -17.18
CA SER A 39 56.10 -12.61 -17.98
C SER A 39 56.13 -12.95 -19.48
N SER A 40 56.08 -11.92 -20.33
CA SER A 40 57.04 -11.78 -21.45
C SER A 40 57.01 -10.38 -22.06
N SER A 41 58.18 -9.77 -22.10
CA SER A 41 58.57 -8.60 -22.89
C SER A 41 58.31 -8.74 -24.38
N GLY A 42 58.00 -7.62 -25.06
CA GLY A 42 57.98 -7.54 -26.51
C GLY A 42 57.75 -6.11 -27.00
N VAL A 43 58.85 -5.38 -27.18
CA VAL A 43 58.90 -4.10 -27.90
C VAL A 43 58.73 -4.38 -29.39
N GLY A 44 57.81 -3.68 -30.05
CA GLY A 44 57.63 -3.74 -31.50
C GLY A 44 56.68 -2.67 -32.00
N SER A 45 57.24 -1.56 -32.49
CA SER A 45 56.58 -0.58 -33.35
C SER A 45 56.32 -1.16 -34.73
N GLU A 46 55.19 -0.78 -35.34
CA GLU A 46 54.90 -0.61 -36.79
C GLU A 46 53.38 -0.38 -36.88
N ASP A 47 52.92 0.87 -36.92
CA ASP A 47 52.67 1.68 -38.13
C ASP A 47 51.91 0.91 -39.23
N GLY A 48 50.63 1.26 -39.38
CA GLY A 48 49.67 0.56 -40.23
C GLY A 48 48.29 1.19 -40.13
N SER A 49 48.19 2.45 -40.55
CA SER A 49 46.92 3.16 -40.75
C SER A 49 46.16 2.55 -41.94
N GLU A 50 45.13 1.76 -41.67
CA GLU A 50 44.00 1.60 -42.60
C GLU A 50 42.71 1.97 -41.87
N ALA A 51 42.23 3.18 -42.17
CA ALA A 51 40.94 3.69 -41.74
C ALA A 51 39.83 2.91 -42.47
N GLY A 52 39.46 1.76 -41.91
CA GLY A 52 38.18 1.12 -42.17
C GLY A 52 37.09 1.92 -41.47
N SER A 53 36.35 2.71 -42.25
CA SER A 53 35.10 3.34 -41.83
C SER A 53 34.07 2.25 -41.54
N GLU A 54 34.15 1.63 -40.37
CA GLU A 54 33.03 0.92 -39.77
C GLU A 54 31.95 1.98 -39.53
N GLY A 55 31.02 2.10 -40.48
CA GLY A 55 29.87 2.98 -40.33
C GLY A 55 29.17 2.56 -39.05
N GLU A 56 29.07 3.48 -38.09
CA GLU A 56 28.15 3.37 -36.96
C GLU A 56 26.77 3.10 -37.54
N GLU A 57 26.41 1.82 -37.66
CA GLU A 57 25.04 1.41 -37.90
C GLU A 57 24.26 1.92 -36.70
N GLY A 58 23.58 3.04 -36.90
CA GLY A 58 22.80 3.68 -35.85
C GLY A 58 21.84 2.68 -35.20
N PRO A 59 21.39 2.93 -33.96
CA PRO A 59 20.61 1.98 -33.15
C PRO A 59 19.36 1.41 -33.85
N ALA A 60 18.84 2.10 -34.88
CA ALA A 60 17.75 1.62 -35.72
C ALA A 60 18.13 0.45 -36.67
N ALA A 61 19.37 0.40 -37.18
CA ALA A 61 19.85 -0.67 -38.06
C ALA A 61 20.13 -1.97 -37.26
N ALA A 62 20.72 -1.84 -36.07
CA ALA A 62 20.88 -2.95 -35.13
C ALA A 62 19.53 -3.55 -34.71
N ALA A 63 18.49 -2.73 -34.54
CA ALA A 63 17.13 -3.17 -34.22
C ALA A 63 16.49 -3.98 -35.38
N ALA A 64 16.65 -3.53 -36.64
CA ALA A 64 16.12 -4.25 -37.80
C ALA A 64 16.80 -5.62 -38.00
N GLY A 65 18.08 -5.73 -37.66
CA GLY A 65 18.81 -7.01 -37.67
C GLY A 65 18.24 -8.03 -36.70
N LEU A 66 17.70 -7.58 -35.56
CA LEU A 66 17.24 -8.44 -34.48
C LEU A 66 15.85 -9.04 -34.71
N ASP A 67 14.91 -8.30 -35.31
CA ASP A 67 13.60 -8.86 -35.72
C ASP A 67 13.77 -9.90 -36.81
N LYS A 68 14.68 -9.62 -37.75
CA LYS A 68 15.06 -10.55 -38.80
C LYS A 68 15.69 -11.81 -38.21
N TRP A 69 16.52 -11.68 -37.17
CA TRP A 69 17.08 -12.81 -36.46
C TRP A 69 16.01 -13.64 -35.73
N LEU A 70 15.09 -13.01 -34.98
CA LEU A 70 13.98 -13.72 -34.33
C LEU A 70 13.13 -14.51 -35.33
N ALA A 71 12.81 -13.89 -36.47
CA ALA A 71 12.06 -14.54 -37.54
C ALA A 71 12.84 -15.70 -38.19
N GLN A 72 14.17 -15.67 -38.15
CA GLN A 72 15.04 -16.69 -38.76
C GLN A 72 15.56 -17.74 -37.79
N SER A 73 15.46 -17.50 -36.47
CA SER A 73 15.94 -18.42 -35.45
C SER A 73 15.04 -19.67 -35.41
N PRO A 74 15.55 -20.84 -35.82
CA PRO A 74 14.75 -22.07 -35.82
C PRO A 74 14.44 -22.52 -34.39
N GLU A 75 15.33 -22.23 -33.45
CA GLU A 75 15.15 -22.51 -32.02
C GLU A 75 13.99 -21.70 -31.44
N PHE A 76 13.93 -20.39 -31.77
CA PHE A 76 12.82 -19.53 -31.36
C PHE A 76 11.49 -19.97 -32.00
N GLN A 77 11.51 -20.36 -33.28
CA GLN A 77 10.32 -20.88 -33.96
C GLN A 77 9.84 -22.22 -33.34
N GLN A 78 10.74 -23.11 -32.96
CA GLN A 78 10.38 -24.36 -32.25
C GLN A 78 9.77 -24.07 -30.89
N LEU A 79 10.32 -23.11 -30.15
CA LEU A 79 9.76 -22.61 -28.89
C LEU A 79 8.33 -22.09 -29.07
N LEU A 80 8.09 -21.26 -30.08
CA LEU A 80 6.75 -20.78 -30.43
C LEU A 80 5.82 -21.93 -30.84
N GLN A 81 6.28 -22.91 -31.61
CA GLN A 81 5.44 -24.05 -32.01
C GLN A 81 5.06 -24.93 -30.83
N ARG A 82 6.00 -25.19 -29.92
CA ARG A 82 5.75 -25.99 -28.73
C ARG A 82 4.82 -25.26 -27.75
N ALA A 83 4.99 -23.95 -27.60
CA ALA A 83 4.06 -23.13 -26.84
C ALA A 83 2.63 -23.16 -27.43
N ALA A 84 2.48 -23.34 -28.74
CA ALA A 84 1.17 -23.40 -29.39
C ALA A 84 0.52 -24.76 -29.18
N ALA A 85 1.33 -25.81 -29.14
CA ALA A 85 0.88 -27.17 -28.90
C ALA A 85 0.48 -27.40 -27.43
N GLU A 86 1.25 -26.86 -26.49
CA GLU A 86 1.09 -27.09 -25.04
C GLU A 86 0.16 -26.07 -24.36
N GLY A 87 -0.09 -24.91 -25.00
CA GLY A 87 -1.02 -23.90 -24.50
C GLY A 87 -0.61 -23.36 -23.12
N ASP A 88 -1.52 -23.45 -22.14
CA ASP A 88 -1.26 -22.97 -20.77
C ASP A 88 -0.29 -23.86 -19.98
N ALA A 89 -0.07 -25.11 -20.42
CA ALA A 89 0.87 -26.04 -19.77
C ALA A 89 2.31 -25.91 -20.27
N PHE A 90 2.57 -25.04 -21.27
CA PHE A 90 3.90 -24.88 -21.85
C PHE A 90 4.89 -24.38 -20.81
N GLU A 91 5.99 -25.07 -20.54
CA GLU A 91 7.04 -24.63 -19.62
C GLU A 91 8.39 -24.73 -20.33
N VAL A 92 9.24 -23.70 -20.21
CA VAL A 92 10.58 -23.65 -20.80
C VAL A 92 11.58 -23.66 -19.66
N ALA A 93 12.41 -24.69 -19.59
CA ALA A 93 13.51 -24.70 -18.66
C ALA A 93 14.66 -23.81 -19.19
N PRO A 94 15.43 -23.11 -18.33
CA PRO A 94 16.57 -22.30 -18.77
C PRO A 94 17.58 -23.10 -19.62
N SER A 95 17.72 -24.39 -19.30
CA SER A 95 18.57 -25.35 -20.00
C SER A 95 18.11 -25.70 -21.42
N GLU A 96 16.87 -25.38 -21.79
CA GLU A 96 16.33 -25.60 -23.13
C GLU A 96 16.63 -24.43 -24.08
N LEU A 97 17.11 -23.31 -23.55
CA LEU A 97 17.52 -22.16 -24.34
C LEU A 97 19.03 -22.21 -24.57
N SER A 98 19.45 -22.10 -25.82
CA SER A 98 20.85 -21.83 -26.13
C SER A 98 21.29 -20.51 -25.47
N ALA A 99 22.56 -20.45 -25.05
CA ALA A 99 23.13 -19.23 -24.48
C ALA A 99 22.98 -18.03 -25.43
N GLU A 100 23.09 -18.25 -26.75
CA GLU A 100 22.89 -17.19 -27.75
C GLU A 100 21.44 -16.67 -27.78
N LEU A 101 20.45 -17.55 -27.69
CA LEU A 101 19.05 -17.15 -27.64
C LEU A 101 18.72 -16.45 -26.32
N ALA A 102 19.26 -16.93 -25.19
CA ALA A 102 19.10 -16.30 -23.89
C ALA A 102 19.69 -14.88 -23.87
N ASP A 103 20.93 -14.69 -24.35
CA ASP A 103 21.59 -13.38 -24.42
C ASP A 103 20.81 -12.39 -25.29
N LYS A 104 20.33 -12.85 -26.46
CA LYS A 104 19.56 -12.00 -27.37
C LYS A 104 18.17 -11.67 -26.83
N LEU A 105 17.52 -12.60 -26.15
CA LEU A 105 16.24 -12.34 -25.46
C LEU A 105 16.44 -11.40 -24.27
N GLY A 106 17.54 -11.52 -23.54
CA GLY A 106 17.97 -10.56 -22.52
C GLY A 106 18.17 -9.16 -23.11
N ALA A 107 18.91 -9.05 -24.22
CA ALA A 107 19.11 -7.78 -24.92
C ALA A 107 17.78 -7.18 -25.44
N LEU A 108 16.87 -8.01 -25.94
CA LEU A 108 15.54 -7.59 -26.36
C LEU A 108 14.67 -7.13 -25.19
N ALA A 109 14.75 -7.80 -24.05
CA ALA A 109 14.07 -7.41 -22.82
C ALA A 109 14.58 -6.04 -22.34
N LEU A 110 15.91 -5.89 -22.23
CA LEU A 110 16.58 -4.65 -21.82
C LEU A 110 16.30 -3.48 -22.78
N SER A 111 16.21 -3.75 -24.09
CA SER A 111 15.85 -2.73 -25.08
C SER A 111 14.38 -2.29 -25.02
N GLY A 112 13.57 -2.93 -24.17
CA GLY A 112 12.13 -2.71 -24.09
C GLY A 112 11.38 -3.20 -25.33
N ARG A 113 12.02 -3.87 -26.29
CA ARG A 113 11.33 -4.41 -27.47
C ARG A 113 10.48 -5.62 -27.14
N LEU A 114 10.74 -6.34 -26.05
CA LEU A 114 9.79 -7.34 -25.57
C LEU A 114 8.65 -6.72 -24.74
N SER A 115 8.72 -5.44 -24.38
CA SER A 115 7.71 -4.83 -23.50
C SER A 115 6.31 -4.79 -24.12
N HIS A 116 6.19 -4.65 -25.45
CA HIS A 116 4.88 -4.72 -26.12
C HIS A 116 4.34 -6.14 -26.20
N LEU A 117 5.21 -7.13 -25.97
CA LEU A 117 4.92 -8.55 -25.85
C LEU A 117 4.84 -8.97 -24.40
N LEU A 118 4.87 -8.08 -23.42
CA LEU A 118 4.57 -8.45 -22.04
C LEU A 118 3.42 -7.57 -21.64
N GLN A 119 2.30 -8.17 -21.21
CA GLN A 119 1.33 -7.36 -20.51
C GLN A 119 2.05 -6.77 -19.30
N PRO A 120 2.18 -5.43 -19.21
CA PRO A 120 2.84 -4.83 -18.08
C PRO A 120 2.09 -5.29 -16.85
N TRP A 121 2.82 -5.81 -15.86
CA TRP A 121 2.19 -6.20 -14.62
C TRP A 121 1.42 -5.00 -14.07
N GLN A 122 0.13 -5.22 -13.85
CA GLN A 122 -0.71 -4.21 -13.25
C GLN A 122 -0.77 -4.47 -11.76
N PRO A 123 -0.25 -3.53 -10.95
CA PRO A 123 -0.25 -3.73 -9.52
C PRO A 123 -1.67 -3.81 -8.98
N TRP A 124 -1.86 -4.65 -7.96
CA TRP A 124 -3.18 -4.84 -7.35
C TRP A 124 -3.76 -3.53 -6.80
N TRP A 125 -2.92 -2.56 -6.42
CA TRP A 125 -3.37 -1.24 -5.94
C TRP A 125 -3.88 -0.33 -7.05
N ALA A 126 -3.68 -0.66 -8.33
CA ALA A 126 -4.32 0.06 -9.43
C ALA A 126 -5.73 -0.47 -9.75
N SER A 127 -6.14 -1.60 -9.16
CA SER A 127 -7.46 -2.20 -9.39
C SER A 127 -8.58 -1.40 -8.75
N THR A 128 -9.78 -1.52 -9.31
CA THR A 128 -11.00 -0.94 -8.72
C THR A 128 -11.30 -1.56 -7.35
N ALA A 129 -11.03 -2.85 -7.19
CA ALA A 129 -11.17 -3.58 -5.94
C ALA A 129 -10.29 -3.02 -4.80
N ALA A 130 -9.13 -2.43 -5.11
CA ALA A 130 -8.30 -1.76 -4.13
C ALA A 130 -8.88 -0.41 -3.68
N ALA A 131 -9.58 0.31 -4.56
CA ALA A 131 -10.27 1.56 -4.22
C ALA A 131 -11.49 1.33 -3.31
N GLU A 132 -12.16 0.18 -3.46
CA GLU A 132 -13.30 -0.22 -2.62
C GLU A 132 -12.89 -0.88 -1.30
N LEU A 133 -11.59 -0.97 -1.01
CA LEU A 133 -11.09 -1.69 0.17
C LEU A 133 -11.52 -1.00 1.47
N SER A 134 -12.25 -1.71 2.32
CA SER A 134 -12.56 -1.27 3.67
C SER A 134 -12.11 -2.30 4.71
N LEU A 135 -11.35 -1.82 5.70
CA LEU A 135 -10.91 -2.61 6.86
C LEU A 135 -11.54 -2.05 8.13
N ASN A 136 -11.91 -2.94 9.05
CA ASN A 136 -12.43 -2.55 10.36
C ASN A 136 -11.31 -1.97 11.25
N ALA A 137 -11.65 -1.53 12.46
CA ALA A 137 -10.66 -1.01 13.41
C ALA A 137 -9.64 -2.07 13.88
N ALA A 138 -9.88 -3.35 13.64
CA ALA A 138 -8.95 -4.44 13.93
C ALA A 138 -8.08 -4.83 12.71
N GLY A 139 -8.18 -4.09 11.59
CA GLY A 139 -7.42 -4.35 10.36
C GLY A 139 -7.95 -5.53 9.53
N GLN A 140 -9.12 -6.07 9.84
CA GLN A 140 -9.71 -7.18 9.09
C GLN A 140 -10.64 -6.65 7.99
N ARG A 141 -10.74 -7.39 6.87
CA ARG A 141 -11.64 -7.02 5.76
C ARG A 141 -13.05 -6.94 6.28
N VAL A 142 -13.66 -5.76 6.15
CA VAL A 142 -15.10 -5.66 6.24
C VAL A 142 -15.59 -6.31 4.97
N VAL A 143 -15.93 -7.60 5.03
CA VAL A 143 -16.96 -8.09 4.13
C VAL A 143 -18.10 -7.13 4.42
N ALA A 144 -18.39 -6.22 3.50
CA ALA A 144 -19.55 -5.37 3.61
C ALA A 144 -20.67 -6.36 3.93
N ALA A 145 -21.06 -6.43 5.20
CA ALA A 145 -22.23 -7.18 5.60
C ALA A 145 -23.25 -6.56 4.69
N LEU A 146 -23.71 -7.32 3.68
CA LEU A 146 -24.75 -6.94 2.73
C LEU A 146 -25.62 -6.01 3.49
N GLN A 147 -25.51 -4.69 3.21
CA GLN A 147 -25.97 -3.68 4.14
C GLN A 147 -27.27 -4.21 4.69
N ASP A 148 -27.36 -4.44 6.00
CA ASP A 148 -28.65 -4.60 6.67
C ASP A 148 -29.29 -3.23 6.55
N ASN A 149 -29.56 -2.83 5.31
CA ASN A 149 -30.33 -1.71 4.92
C ASN A 149 -31.69 -2.19 5.38
N PRO A 150 -32.23 -1.66 6.49
CA PRO A 150 -33.51 -2.11 7.00
C PRO A 150 -34.57 -1.99 5.89
N GLN A 151 -34.36 -1.12 4.88
CA GLN A 151 -35.16 -1.08 3.67
C GLN A 151 -35.05 -2.34 2.78
N GLN A 152 -33.86 -2.93 2.55
CA GLN A 152 -33.76 -4.21 1.83
C GLN A 152 -34.32 -5.37 2.65
N GLN A 153 -34.09 -5.41 3.97
CA GLN A 153 -34.71 -6.41 4.84
C GLN A 153 -36.24 -6.26 4.86
N GLN A 154 -36.75 -5.04 4.88
CA GLN A 154 -38.19 -4.74 4.81
C GLN A 154 -38.76 -5.04 3.43
N GLN A 155 -38.01 -4.80 2.34
CA GLN A 155 -38.42 -5.14 0.98
C GLN A 155 -38.43 -6.67 0.77
N GLN A 156 -37.46 -7.39 1.35
CA GLN A 156 -37.42 -8.85 1.32
C GLN A 156 -38.51 -9.47 2.19
N GLN A 157 -38.83 -8.88 3.35
CA GLN A 157 -40.03 -9.25 4.14
C GLN A 157 -41.32 -8.99 3.38
N GLN A 158 -41.46 -7.83 2.71
CA GLN A 158 -42.63 -7.55 1.87
C GLN A 158 -42.74 -8.54 0.71
N GLN A 159 -41.62 -8.91 0.10
CA GLN A 159 -41.60 -9.90 -0.97
C GLN A 159 -41.99 -11.30 -0.47
N GLN A 160 -41.53 -11.71 0.72
CA GLN A 160 -42.00 -12.95 1.35
C GLN A 160 -43.49 -12.90 1.70
N GLN A 161 -44.01 -11.77 2.21
CA GLN A 161 -45.44 -11.61 2.48
C GLN A 161 -46.26 -11.67 1.18
N GLN A 162 -45.77 -11.10 0.08
CA GLN A 162 -46.41 -11.21 -1.23
C GLN A 162 -46.38 -12.64 -1.78
N LEU A 163 -45.30 -13.39 -1.58
CA LEU A 163 -45.22 -14.81 -1.95
C LEU A 163 -46.17 -15.67 -1.11
N GLN A 164 -46.29 -15.40 0.19
CA GLN A 164 -47.26 -16.08 1.05
C GLN A 164 -48.70 -15.76 0.63
N ARG A 165 -49.02 -14.49 0.32
CA ARG A 165 -50.32 -14.12 -0.24
C ARG A 165 -50.60 -14.82 -1.56
N ARG A 166 -49.64 -14.82 -2.49
CA ARG A 166 -49.77 -15.53 -3.77
C ARG A 166 -49.94 -17.03 -3.60
N SER A 167 -49.25 -17.64 -2.63
CA SER A 167 -49.41 -19.07 -2.31
C SER A 167 -50.79 -19.36 -1.72
N GLN A 168 -51.31 -18.49 -0.85
CA GLN A 168 -52.67 -18.60 -0.30
C GLN A 168 -53.72 -18.39 -1.39
N GLU A 169 -53.55 -17.40 -2.27
CA GLU A 169 -54.41 -17.16 -3.43
C GLU A 169 -54.34 -18.31 -4.44
N ALA A 170 -53.16 -18.87 -4.67
CA ALA A 170 -52.99 -20.06 -5.52
C ALA A 170 -53.66 -21.28 -4.90
N SER A 171 -53.57 -21.46 -3.57
CA SER A 171 -54.25 -22.55 -2.84
C SER A 171 -55.78 -22.40 -2.87
N GLN A 172 -56.30 -21.17 -2.83
CA GLN A 172 -57.72 -20.90 -3.02
C GLN A 172 -58.17 -21.12 -4.47
N ARG A 173 -57.29 -20.88 -5.45
CA ARG A 173 -57.55 -21.15 -6.87
C ARG A 173 -57.42 -22.63 -7.25
N THR A 174 -56.52 -23.39 -6.62
CA THR A 174 -56.35 -24.83 -6.89
C THR A 174 -57.44 -25.70 -6.25
N ALA A 175 -58.24 -25.18 -5.32
CA ALA A 175 -59.48 -25.82 -4.89
C ALA A 175 -60.58 -25.79 -5.98
N ALA A 176 -60.45 -24.96 -7.02
CA ALA A 176 -61.41 -24.85 -8.11
C ALA A 176 -60.96 -25.49 -9.44
N THR A 177 -59.74 -26.04 -9.54
CA THR A 177 -59.27 -26.66 -10.79
C THR A 177 -58.23 -27.75 -10.50
N ALA A 178 -58.71 -28.88 -10.00
CA ALA A 178 -57.95 -30.13 -9.97
C ALA A 178 -58.08 -30.84 -11.32
N ALA A 179 -57.18 -30.52 -12.26
CA ALA A 179 -56.79 -31.45 -13.34
C ALA A 179 -55.49 -30.98 -14.00
N GLY A 180 -54.41 -31.71 -13.72
CA GLY A 180 -53.29 -31.97 -14.64
C GLY A 180 -52.32 -30.83 -14.93
N LEU A 181 -51.11 -30.90 -14.38
CA LEU A 181 -49.91 -31.32 -15.13
C LEU A 181 -48.62 -31.06 -14.33
N VAL A 182 -47.70 -31.99 -14.53
CA VAL A 182 -46.36 -32.11 -13.96
C VAL A 182 -45.37 -31.36 -14.86
N SER A 183 -44.50 -30.50 -14.32
CA SER A 183 -43.10 -30.44 -14.77
C SER A 183 -42.22 -29.45 -14.01
N ALA A 184 -40.94 -29.82 -14.02
CA ALA A 184 -39.80 -29.30 -13.28
C ALA A 184 -39.38 -27.87 -13.65
N ASN A 185 -38.75 -27.17 -12.68
CA ASN A 185 -37.63 -26.29 -13.00
C ASN A 185 -36.76 -26.01 -11.77
N GLY A 186 -35.48 -26.38 -11.86
CA GLY A 186 -34.43 -26.01 -10.94
C GLY A 186 -33.82 -24.68 -11.37
N SER A 187 -34.05 -23.63 -10.58
CA SER A 187 -33.47 -22.31 -10.78
C SER A 187 -32.18 -22.17 -9.97
N SER A 188 -31.05 -22.34 -10.66
CA SER A 188 -29.71 -22.05 -10.13
C SER A 188 -29.51 -20.54 -10.08
N SER A 189 -29.43 -19.98 -8.87
CA SER A 189 -29.11 -18.58 -8.62
C SER A 189 -27.65 -18.30 -9.01
N ARG A 190 -27.44 -17.74 -10.20
CA ARG A 190 -26.19 -17.08 -10.60
C ARG A 190 -26.01 -15.84 -9.73
N GLY A 191 -25.09 -15.91 -8.78
CA GLY A 191 -24.58 -14.73 -8.10
C GLY A 191 -23.99 -13.77 -9.13
N ALA A 192 -24.21 -12.47 -8.92
CA ALA A 192 -23.56 -11.42 -9.68
C ALA A 192 -22.05 -11.53 -9.45
N VAL A 193 -21.37 -12.22 -10.36
CA VAL A 193 -19.92 -12.15 -10.51
C VAL A 193 -19.63 -10.71 -10.91
N LEU A 194 -19.08 -9.93 -9.98
CA LEU A 194 -18.45 -8.66 -10.29
C LEU A 194 -17.52 -8.93 -11.47
N GLN A 195 -17.69 -8.19 -12.56
CA GLN A 195 -16.86 -8.35 -13.76
C GLN A 195 -15.40 -8.36 -13.31
N ASP A 196 -14.77 -9.52 -13.45
CA ASP A 196 -13.42 -9.75 -12.99
C ASP A 196 -12.51 -8.73 -13.68
N ASP A 197 -11.72 -8.01 -12.87
CA ASP A 197 -10.66 -7.10 -13.30
C ASP A 197 -9.53 -7.96 -13.92
N GLU A 198 -9.82 -8.60 -15.06
CA GLU A 198 -9.00 -9.58 -15.79
C GLU A 198 -7.72 -8.90 -16.30
N GLY A 199 -6.70 -8.85 -15.45
CA GLY A 199 -5.40 -8.25 -15.76
C GLY A 199 -4.70 -7.62 -14.56
N PHE A 200 -5.40 -7.40 -13.45
CA PHE A 200 -4.77 -6.94 -12.21
C PHE A 200 -4.28 -8.11 -11.37
N ALA A 201 -3.16 -7.89 -10.67
CA ALA A 201 -2.74 -8.83 -9.65
C ALA A 201 -3.84 -8.99 -8.57
N PRO A 202 -4.04 -10.21 -8.04
CA PRO A 202 -5.04 -10.45 -7.01
C PRO A 202 -4.70 -9.63 -5.76
N LEU A 203 -5.73 -9.14 -5.07
CA LEU A 203 -5.56 -8.42 -3.82
C LEU A 203 -4.86 -9.32 -2.78
N PRO A 204 -3.81 -8.82 -2.09
CA PRO A 204 -3.22 -9.54 -0.97
C PRO A 204 -4.28 -9.84 0.08
N ALA A 205 -4.20 -11.03 0.69
CA ALA A 205 -5.10 -11.38 1.77
C ALA A 205 -4.91 -10.42 2.98
N PRO A 206 -5.97 -10.04 3.70
CA PRO A 206 -5.84 -9.22 4.91
C PRO A 206 -5.09 -9.96 6.04
N PRO A 207 -4.70 -9.27 7.12
CA PRO A 207 -4.21 -9.91 8.33
C PRO A 207 -5.15 -11.02 8.82
N GLU A 208 -4.61 -12.21 9.06
CA GLU A 208 -5.40 -13.38 9.51
C GLU A 208 -5.95 -13.19 10.92
N GLN A 209 -5.21 -12.46 11.76
CA GLN A 209 -5.56 -12.19 13.15
C GLN A 209 -5.89 -10.71 13.32
N PRO A 210 -6.85 -10.36 14.18
CA PRO A 210 -7.12 -8.97 14.52
C PRO A 210 -5.84 -8.34 15.09
N LEU A 211 -5.50 -7.15 14.59
CA LEU A 211 -4.32 -6.44 15.06
C LEU A 211 -4.54 -6.00 16.52
N PRO A 212 -3.58 -6.25 17.43
CA PRO A 212 -3.65 -5.74 18.80
C PRO A 212 -3.53 -4.21 18.79
N SER A 213 -3.92 -3.56 19.88
CA SER A 213 -3.66 -2.11 20.01
C SER A 213 -2.18 -1.83 20.25
N LEU A 214 -1.72 -0.63 19.89
CA LEU A 214 -0.34 -0.18 20.10
C LEU A 214 0.03 -0.20 21.58
N THR A 215 -0.94 0.11 22.46
CA THR A 215 -0.79 0.01 23.92
C THR A 215 -0.58 -1.42 24.40
N GLN A 216 -1.21 -2.41 23.76
CA GLN A 216 -0.97 -3.83 24.07
C GLN A 216 0.40 -4.30 23.59
N LEU A 217 0.87 -3.79 22.44
CA LEU A 217 2.13 -4.21 21.84
C LEU A 217 3.35 -3.56 22.50
N ALA A 218 3.31 -2.25 22.76
CA ALA A 218 4.46 -1.47 23.23
C ALA A 218 4.31 -0.92 24.66
N GLY A 219 3.13 -1.06 25.28
CA GLY A 219 2.81 -0.54 26.60
C GLY A 219 2.17 0.86 26.58
N PRO A 220 1.50 1.26 27.67
CA PRO A 220 0.72 2.51 27.74
C PRO A 220 1.57 3.79 27.75
N SER A 221 2.85 3.70 28.13
CA SER A 221 3.77 4.84 28.17
C SER A 221 4.56 5.03 26.87
N PHE A 222 4.38 4.14 25.90
CA PHE A 222 5.13 4.18 24.65
C PHE A 222 4.68 5.38 23.80
N LYS A 223 5.60 6.30 23.56
CA LYS A 223 5.41 7.40 22.60
C LYS A 223 6.10 7.00 21.29
N PRO A 224 5.35 6.84 20.18
CA PRO A 224 5.96 6.48 18.91
C PRO A 224 6.97 7.54 18.47
N SER A 225 8.04 7.08 17.79
CA SER A 225 9.02 7.99 17.21
C SER A 225 8.35 8.91 16.19
N PRO A 226 8.67 10.22 16.17
CA PRO A 226 8.17 11.13 15.14
C PRO A 226 8.69 10.77 13.74
N LEU A 227 9.67 9.87 13.63
CA LEU A 227 10.25 9.43 12.36
C LEU A 227 9.49 8.27 11.69
N LEU A 228 8.55 7.62 12.39
CA LEU A 228 7.78 6.49 11.84
C LEU A 228 7.07 6.80 10.51
N PRO A 229 6.48 7.98 10.29
CA PRO A 229 5.85 8.29 9.01
C PRO A 229 6.81 8.22 7.81
N PHE A 230 8.09 8.58 7.99
CA PHE A 230 9.09 8.51 6.92
C PHE A 230 9.58 7.09 6.67
N GLU A 231 9.74 6.31 7.73
CA GLU A 231 10.05 4.89 7.59
C GLU A 231 8.93 4.13 6.90
N LEU A 232 7.68 4.51 7.15
CA LEU A 232 6.54 3.97 6.42
C LEU A 232 6.68 4.26 4.91
N LEU A 233 7.04 5.49 4.52
CA LEU A 233 7.30 5.81 3.11
C LEU A 233 8.38 4.92 2.52
N GLN A 234 9.49 4.74 3.25
CA GLN A 234 10.58 3.89 2.78
C GLN A 234 10.13 2.44 2.58
N LEU A 235 9.37 1.89 3.54
CA LEU A 235 8.83 0.54 3.46
C LEU A 235 7.88 0.38 2.27
N LEU A 236 7.01 1.36 2.02
CA LEU A 236 6.07 1.31 0.90
C LEU A 236 6.78 1.40 -0.45
N VAL A 237 7.74 2.31 -0.60
CA VAL A 237 8.52 2.43 -1.84
C VAL A 237 9.39 1.19 -2.07
N ALA A 238 10.02 0.65 -1.01
CA ALA A 238 10.77 -0.59 -1.08
C ALA A 238 9.88 -1.77 -1.51
N TYR A 239 8.68 -1.88 -0.92
CA TYR A 239 7.70 -2.89 -1.31
C TYR A 239 7.32 -2.74 -2.79
N CYS A 240 6.96 -1.55 -3.26
CA CYS A 240 6.61 -1.32 -4.66
C CYS A 240 7.79 -1.64 -5.60
N ALA A 241 9.02 -1.29 -5.23
CA ALA A 241 10.21 -1.58 -6.02
C ALA A 241 10.45 -3.09 -6.15
N VAL A 242 10.34 -3.82 -5.04
CA VAL A 242 10.41 -5.29 -5.04
C VAL A 242 9.30 -5.86 -5.91
N MET A 243 8.06 -5.41 -5.77
CA MET A 243 6.96 -5.93 -6.58
C MET A 243 7.14 -5.66 -8.08
N HIS A 244 7.70 -4.52 -8.48
CA HIS A 244 8.06 -4.26 -9.89
C HIS A 244 9.20 -5.16 -10.37
N TYR A 245 10.23 -5.33 -9.55
CA TYR A 245 11.37 -6.18 -9.88
C TYR A 245 10.94 -7.63 -10.10
N TRP A 246 9.97 -8.11 -9.30
CA TRP A 246 9.40 -9.45 -9.39
C TRP A 246 8.12 -9.54 -10.22
N ASN A 247 7.77 -8.48 -10.96
CA ASN A 247 6.59 -8.45 -11.83
C ASN A 247 5.28 -8.89 -11.15
N GLY A 248 5.15 -8.59 -9.84
CA GLY A 248 3.98 -8.93 -9.03
C GLY A 248 3.91 -10.31 -8.43
N GLU A 249 4.81 -11.21 -8.81
CA GLU A 249 4.81 -12.60 -8.36
C GLU A 249 6.10 -12.90 -7.58
N PRO A 250 6.26 -12.36 -6.36
CA PRO A 250 7.35 -12.80 -5.50
C PRO A 250 7.17 -14.27 -5.03
N ASP A 251 5.97 -14.83 -5.25
CA ASP A 251 5.55 -16.19 -4.88
C ASP A 251 5.56 -17.14 -6.09
N CYS A 252 6.67 -17.31 -6.79
CA CYS A 252 6.79 -18.21 -7.96
C CYS A 252 6.58 -19.72 -7.65
N GLY A 253 5.86 -20.12 -6.59
CA GLY A 253 5.81 -21.51 -6.13
C GLY A 253 4.50 -22.03 -5.52
N ALA A 254 3.42 -21.25 -5.41
CA ALA A 254 2.22 -21.72 -4.70
C ALA A 254 1.14 -22.37 -5.60
N GLY A 255 1.14 -22.12 -6.91
CA GLY A 255 0.07 -22.56 -7.82
C GLY A 255 0.37 -23.80 -8.67
N SER A 256 1.63 -24.05 -8.98
CA SER A 256 2.03 -25.15 -9.88
C SER A 256 2.36 -26.39 -9.06
N SER A 257 1.41 -27.32 -9.00
CA SER A 257 1.57 -28.63 -8.36
C SER A 257 2.47 -29.60 -9.15
N SER A 258 3.28 -29.10 -10.08
CA SER A 258 4.32 -29.86 -10.79
C SER A 258 5.54 -30.02 -9.88
N SER A 259 5.93 -31.26 -9.67
CA SER A 259 6.85 -31.77 -8.65
C SER A 259 8.36 -31.46 -8.87
N SER A 260 8.72 -30.31 -9.43
CA SER A 260 10.12 -29.85 -9.61
C SER A 260 10.48 -28.79 -8.56
N SER A 261 10.75 -29.25 -7.33
CA SER A 261 10.69 -28.49 -6.08
C SER A 261 12.02 -27.88 -5.58
N SER A 262 12.78 -27.14 -6.39
CA SER A 262 14.01 -26.49 -5.87
C SER A 262 14.28 -25.06 -6.32
N SER A 263 13.87 -24.63 -7.53
CA SER A 263 14.18 -23.28 -8.02
C SER A 263 13.22 -22.21 -7.50
N SER A 264 11.92 -22.50 -7.35
CA SER A 264 10.93 -21.51 -6.92
C SER A 264 11.12 -21.01 -5.48
N ASP A 265 11.70 -21.83 -4.60
CA ASP A 265 11.98 -21.42 -3.22
C ASP A 265 13.17 -20.45 -3.12
N GLU A 266 14.01 -20.37 -4.16
CA GLU A 266 15.15 -19.44 -4.21
C GLU A 266 14.68 -17.99 -4.45
N LEU A 267 13.73 -17.78 -5.36
CA LEU A 267 13.26 -16.42 -5.70
C LEU A 267 12.57 -15.70 -4.52
N CYS A 268 11.84 -16.45 -3.68
CA CYS A 268 11.18 -15.91 -2.49
C CYS A 268 12.15 -15.32 -1.45
N TRP A 269 13.35 -15.88 -1.30
CA TRP A 269 14.31 -15.37 -0.30
C TRP A 269 15.04 -14.13 -0.81
N GLU A 270 15.33 -14.06 -2.12
CA GLU A 270 15.92 -12.88 -2.74
C GLU A 270 14.98 -11.67 -2.59
N ALA A 271 13.68 -11.83 -2.88
CA ALA A 271 12.70 -10.77 -2.65
C ALA A 271 12.68 -10.28 -1.18
N ALA A 272 12.80 -11.21 -0.23
CA ALA A 272 12.85 -10.87 1.20
C ALA A 272 14.15 -10.16 1.60
N GLU A 273 15.28 -10.55 1.01
CA GLU A 273 16.57 -9.91 1.22
C GLU A 273 16.60 -8.51 0.59
N GLN A 274 16.10 -8.36 -0.63
CA GLN A 274 15.94 -7.07 -1.31
C GLN A 274 15.08 -6.12 -0.47
N LEU A 275 13.95 -6.59 0.06
CA LEU A 275 13.09 -5.79 0.94
C LEU A 275 13.82 -5.39 2.23
N LEU A 276 14.61 -6.29 2.81
CA LEU A 276 15.39 -6.04 4.03
C LEU A 276 16.50 -5.00 3.80
N LEU A 277 17.15 -5.04 2.64
CA LEU A 277 18.25 -4.14 2.27
C LEU A 277 17.76 -2.75 1.87
N LEU A 278 16.61 -2.67 1.20
CA LEU A 278 15.97 -1.39 0.86
C LEU A 278 15.39 -0.69 2.09
N ALA A 279 14.96 -1.42 3.12
CA ALA A 279 14.41 -0.86 4.36
C ALA A 279 15.27 -1.16 5.60
N PRO A 280 16.49 -0.59 5.70
CA PRO A 280 17.40 -0.92 6.79
C PRO A 280 16.83 -0.52 8.17
N PRO A 281 17.27 -1.20 9.24
CA PRO A 281 16.82 -0.91 10.60
C PRO A 281 17.21 0.51 11.03
N LEU A 282 16.32 1.12 11.82
CA LEU A 282 16.42 2.48 12.38
C LEU A 282 17.76 2.79 13.03
N GLU A 283 18.35 1.81 13.73
CA GLU A 283 19.63 1.99 14.44
C GLU A 283 20.77 2.31 13.46
N GLN A 284 20.76 1.72 12.27
CA GLN A 284 21.74 2.02 11.23
C GLN A 284 21.50 3.40 10.60
N GLN A 285 20.23 3.81 10.47
CA GLN A 285 19.87 5.12 9.95
C GLN A 285 20.20 6.25 10.94
N ALA A 286 19.88 6.06 12.22
CA ALA A 286 20.20 7.00 13.28
C ALA A 286 21.73 7.17 13.44
N ALA A 287 22.50 6.08 13.35
CA ALA A 287 23.96 6.14 13.35
C ALA A 287 24.52 6.92 12.14
N ARG A 288 23.94 6.72 10.94
CA ARG A 288 24.33 7.46 9.72
C ARG A 288 24.02 8.96 9.82
N LEU A 289 22.84 9.31 10.34
CA LEU A 289 22.45 10.71 10.53
C LEU A 289 23.28 11.38 11.63
N ALA A 290 23.50 10.71 12.76
CA ALA A 290 24.31 11.24 13.86
C ALA A 290 25.79 11.47 13.49
N GLY A 291 26.34 10.68 12.56
CA GLY A 291 27.68 10.88 12.03
C GLY A 291 27.86 12.17 11.22
N SER A 292 26.77 12.76 10.71
CA SER A 292 26.81 13.94 9.83
C SER A 292 26.64 15.29 10.56
N SER A 293 26.19 15.31 11.82
CA SER A 293 25.68 16.53 12.48
C SER A 293 26.42 16.92 13.77
N SER A 294 27.62 16.41 14.03
CA SER A 294 28.33 16.52 15.31
C SER A 294 28.81 17.93 15.71
N SER A 295 28.55 18.97 14.91
CA SER A 295 29.00 20.35 15.16
C SER A 295 27.92 21.33 15.65
N SER A 296 26.63 20.96 15.73
CA SER A 296 25.54 21.94 15.98
C SER A 296 24.92 21.89 17.40
N SER A 297 24.95 20.74 18.09
CA SER A 297 24.16 20.53 19.31
C SER A 297 24.64 21.34 20.53
N ARG A 298 25.93 21.66 20.61
CA ARG A 298 26.52 22.40 21.75
C ARG A 298 26.21 23.92 21.72
N ALA A 299 25.88 24.46 20.54
CA ALA A 299 25.55 25.87 20.37
C ALA A 299 24.09 26.18 20.78
N ARG A 300 23.17 25.22 20.59
CA ARG A 300 21.74 25.39 20.94
C ARG A 300 21.49 25.37 22.44
N GLN A 301 22.21 24.53 23.18
CA GLN A 301 22.01 24.38 24.62
C GLN A 301 22.42 25.63 25.42
N LEU A 302 23.37 26.43 24.91
CA LEU A 302 23.76 27.71 25.52
C LEU A 302 22.81 28.87 25.17
N GLN A 303 21.98 28.70 24.15
CA GLN A 303 21.05 29.74 23.69
C GLN A 303 19.67 29.61 24.36
N GLU A 304 19.29 28.42 24.83
CA GLU A 304 18.04 28.17 25.55
C GLU A 304 18.08 28.65 27.02
N GLU A 305 19.26 28.73 27.66
CA GLU A 305 19.38 29.24 29.04
C GLU A 305 19.28 30.77 29.16
N ALA A 306 19.36 31.52 28.05
CA ALA A 306 19.41 32.99 28.07
C ALA A 306 18.06 33.69 27.81
N GLN A 307 16.98 32.96 27.50
CA GLN A 307 15.73 33.55 26.97
C GLN A 307 14.47 33.32 27.84
N GLN A 308 14.61 32.93 29.11
CA GLN A 308 13.48 32.47 29.94
C GLN A 308 12.71 33.53 30.75
N GLU A 309 13.00 34.82 30.61
CA GLU A 309 12.19 35.87 31.23
C GLU A 309 11.73 36.88 30.18
N THR A 310 10.42 37.15 30.15
CA THR A 310 9.67 38.10 29.29
C THR A 310 9.40 37.71 27.83
N ALA A 311 8.20 37.14 27.57
CA ALA A 311 7.22 37.58 26.54
C ALA A 311 6.33 36.43 26.02
N GLU A 312 5.06 36.36 26.45
CA GLU A 312 4.04 35.47 25.87
C GLU A 312 3.78 35.64 24.34
N PRO A 313 3.88 36.83 23.70
CA PRO A 313 3.67 36.91 22.25
C PRO A 313 4.82 36.29 21.43
N LEU A 314 6.03 36.20 21.99
CA LEU A 314 7.17 35.51 21.36
C LEU A 314 7.00 33.99 21.38
N GLN A 315 6.29 33.45 22.37
CA GLN A 315 6.07 32.01 22.47
C GLN A 315 5.17 31.49 21.33
N GLN A 316 4.16 32.27 20.91
CA GLN A 316 3.29 31.89 19.81
C GLN A 316 4.03 31.96 18.46
N GLN A 317 4.87 32.98 18.27
CA GLN A 317 5.74 33.08 17.09
C GLN A 317 6.79 31.96 17.07
N GLN A 318 7.39 31.62 18.21
CA GLN A 318 8.36 30.54 18.35
C GLN A 318 7.72 29.18 18.11
N GLN A 319 6.49 28.95 18.59
CA GLN A 319 5.75 27.73 18.31
C GLN A 319 5.40 27.61 16.81
N GLN A 320 5.01 28.71 16.17
CA GLN A 320 4.77 28.73 14.73
C GLN A 320 6.06 28.50 13.93
N GLN A 321 7.19 29.05 14.37
CA GLN A 321 8.50 28.84 13.76
C GLN A 321 9.01 27.41 13.97
N GLN A 322 8.75 26.81 15.13
CA GLN A 322 9.02 25.38 15.39
C GLN A 322 8.15 24.47 14.51
N GLN A 323 6.87 24.81 14.30
CA GLN A 323 6.02 24.08 13.36
C GLN A 323 6.53 24.19 11.92
N GLN A 324 6.97 25.38 11.48
CA GLN A 324 7.56 25.57 10.15
C GLN A 324 8.89 24.80 10.00
N GLN A 325 9.76 24.83 11.01
CA GLN A 325 10.99 24.03 11.02
C GLN A 325 10.70 22.53 11.01
N ALA A 326 9.67 22.08 11.74
CA ALA A 326 9.24 20.69 11.69
C ALA A 326 8.81 20.31 10.27
N VAL A 327 8.03 21.15 9.58
CA VAL A 327 7.61 20.91 8.18
C VAL A 327 8.80 20.87 7.21
N LEU A 328 9.79 21.76 7.36
CA LEU A 328 10.99 21.73 6.52
C LEU A 328 11.85 20.48 6.78
N MET A 329 12.06 20.13 8.05
CA MET A 329 12.77 18.90 8.43
C MET A 329 12.06 17.65 7.88
N VAL A 330 10.72 17.69 7.82
CA VAL A 330 9.90 16.62 7.24
C VAL A 330 10.15 16.49 5.74
N ALA A 331 10.15 17.59 4.97
CA ALA A 331 10.43 17.55 3.52
C ALA A 331 11.84 17.03 3.22
N ASP A 332 12.86 17.56 3.91
CA ASP A 332 14.24 17.09 3.77
C ASP A 332 14.38 15.61 4.13
N SER A 333 13.61 15.13 5.11
CA SER A 333 13.60 13.72 5.51
C SER A 333 13.04 12.79 4.44
N VAL A 334 11.98 13.18 3.72
CA VAL A 334 11.42 12.38 2.60
C VAL A 334 12.43 12.28 1.47
N ARG A 335 13.08 13.40 1.12
CA ARG A 335 14.13 13.41 0.11
C ARG A 335 15.32 12.55 0.50
N CYS A 336 15.81 12.68 1.74
CA CYS A 336 16.88 11.84 2.28
C CYS A 336 16.51 10.36 2.23
N ALA A 337 15.27 10.02 2.58
CA ALA A 337 14.76 8.66 2.53
C ALA A 337 14.76 8.09 1.09
N CYS A 338 14.29 8.87 0.11
CA CYS A 338 14.30 8.47 -1.29
C CYS A 338 15.73 8.30 -1.84
N MET A 339 16.65 9.20 -1.47
CA MET A 339 18.07 9.08 -1.83
C MET A 339 18.72 7.85 -1.20
N GLN A 340 18.47 7.59 0.09
CA GLN A 340 18.97 6.39 0.77
C GLN A 340 18.46 5.11 0.11
N LEU A 341 17.19 5.09 -0.28
CA LEU A 341 16.62 4.01 -1.07
C LEU A 341 17.31 3.85 -2.42
N ALA A 342 17.59 4.95 -3.12
CA ALA A 342 18.30 4.94 -4.40
C ALA A 342 19.72 4.40 -4.29
N ASP A 343 20.43 4.76 -3.21
CA ASP A 343 21.79 4.28 -2.95
C ASP A 343 21.80 2.81 -2.55
N SER A 344 20.88 2.39 -1.68
CA SER A 344 20.69 0.97 -1.32
C SER A 344 20.30 0.13 -2.53
N ALA A 345 19.38 0.63 -3.37
CA ALA A 345 18.96 -0.03 -4.61
C ALA A 345 20.14 -0.18 -5.58
N ALA A 346 20.92 0.90 -5.79
CA ALA A 346 22.08 0.89 -6.66
C ALA A 346 23.18 -0.06 -6.19
N ALA A 347 23.36 -0.22 -4.88
CA ALA A 347 24.32 -1.16 -4.31
C ALA A 347 23.89 -2.63 -4.47
N LEU A 348 22.59 -2.88 -4.64
CA LEU A 348 22.04 -4.23 -4.75
C LEU A 348 21.94 -4.68 -6.20
N HIS A 349 21.17 -3.94 -6.99
CA HIS A 349 20.98 -4.17 -8.42
C HIS A 349 20.81 -2.80 -9.08
N GLY A 350 21.69 -2.46 -10.04
CA GLY A 350 21.60 -1.20 -10.77
C GLY A 350 20.23 -0.95 -11.42
N GLU A 351 19.50 -2.03 -11.73
CA GLU A 351 18.15 -2.02 -12.28
C GLU A 351 17.09 -1.50 -11.29
N LEU A 352 17.20 -1.83 -9.99
CA LEU A 352 16.27 -1.34 -8.97
C LEU A 352 16.30 0.20 -8.87
N ARG A 353 17.45 0.82 -9.16
CA ARG A 353 17.57 2.29 -9.20
C ARG A 353 16.70 2.88 -10.31
N ALA A 354 16.59 2.21 -11.46
CA ALA A 354 15.75 2.68 -12.58
C ALA A 354 14.25 2.53 -12.26
N LEU A 355 13.88 1.56 -11.42
CA LEU A 355 12.50 1.35 -10.98
C LEU A 355 12.04 2.32 -9.87
N LEU A 356 12.97 3.00 -9.20
CA LEU A 356 12.62 3.80 -8.02
C LEU A 356 11.62 4.94 -8.28
N PRO A 357 11.68 5.71 -9.39
CA PRO A 357 10.66 6.73 -9.69
C PRO A 357 9.26 6.12 -9.86
N LEU A 358 9.19 4.93 -10.48
CA LEU A 358 7.93 4.20 -10.67
C LEU A 358 7.40 3.69 -9.32
N ALA A 359 8.26 3.03 -8.53
CA ALA A 359 7.93 2.57 -7.19
C ALA A 359 7.50 3.71 -6.25
N THR A 360 8.07 4.91 -6.42
CA THR A 360 7.68 6.13 -5.68
C THR A 360 6.28 6.59 -6.07
N ALA A 361 5.93 6.55 -7.36
CA ALA A 361 4.59 6.86 -7.83
C ALA A 361 3.55 5.85 -7.30
N ASP A 362 3.91 4.58 -7.17
CA ASP A 362 3.04 3.55 -6.60
C ASP A 362 2.91 3.66 -5.08
N GLY A 363 3.99 3.98 -4.37
CA GLY A 363 3.92 4.34 -2.95
C GLY A 363 2.95 5.50 -2.72
N LEU A 364 2.95 6.49 -3.61
CA LEU A 364 1.97 7.58 -3.61
C LEU A 364 0.54 7.09 -3.85
N ALA A 365 0.33 6.16 -4.79
CA ALA A 365 -0.98 5.56 -5.04
C ALA A 365 -1.51 4.82 -3.81
N LEU A 366 -0.67 4.00 -3.15
CA LEU A 366 -1.03 3.30 -1.92
C LEU A 366 -1.43 4.26 -0.78
N LEU A 367 -0.72 5.37 -0.62
CA LEU A 367 -1.06 6.38 0.39
C LEU A 367 -2.39 7.07 0.08
N ARG A 368 -2.70 7.33 -1.20
CA ARG A 368 -3.97 7.92 -1.63
C ARG A 368 -5.17 7.00 -1.42
N LEU A 369 -4.97 5.69 -1.57
CA LEU A 369 -5.97 4.67 -1.19
C LEU A 369 -6.18 4.59 0.33
N GLY A 370 -5.23 5.11 1.11
CA GLY A 370 -5.33 5.29 2.55
C GLY A 370 -4.97 4.05 3.36
N ARG A 371 -5.43 4.03 4.62
CA ARG A 371 -5.06 3.03 5.64
C ARG A 371 -5.20 1.60 5.16
N ALA A 372 -6.28 1.32 4.44
CA ALA A 372 -6.69 -0.02 4.06
C ALA A 372 -5.66 -0.68 3.11
N ALA A 373 -5.26 0.04 2.06
CA ALA A 373 -4.25 -0.40 1.11
C ALA A 373 -2.85 -0.46 1.75
N VAL A 374 -2.49 0.52 2.57
CA VAL A 374 -1.20 0.52 3.30
C VAL A 374 -1.07 -0.72 4.19
N LEU A 375 -2.12 -1.08 4.92
CA LEU A 375 -2.12 -2.29 5.75
C LEU A 375 -1.97 -3.57 4.92
N LEU A 376 -2.60 -3.66 3.74
CA LEU A 376 -2.40 -4.80 2.85
C LEU A 376 -0.96 -4.90 2.35
N ALA A 377 -0.37 -3.80 1.88
CA ALA A 377 1.03 -3.77 1.43
C ALA A 377 2.00 -4.22 2.54
N LEU A 378 1.81 -3.72 3.78
CA LEU A 378 2.61 -4.14 4.93
C LEU A 378 2.39 -5.61 5.31
N THR A 379 1.15 -6.11 5.17
CA THR A 379 0.82 -7.52 5.42
C THR A 379 1.47 -8.43 4.41
N ASP A 380 1.46 -8.03 3.14
CA ASP A 380 2.08 -8.77 2.05
C ASP A 380 3.60 -8.80 2.22
N SER A 381 4.20 -7.64 2.48
CA SER A 381 5.62 -7.50 2.88
C SER A 381 6.00 -8.43 4.02
N LEU A 382 5.16 -8.52 5.06
CA LEU A 382 5.39 -9.41 6.20
C LEU A 382 5.35 -10.89 5.78
N ARG A 383 4.45 -11.28 4.88
CA ARG A 383 4.40 -12.66 4.37
C ARG A 383 5.66 -13.00 3.58
N LEU A 384 6.16 -12.08 2.75
CA LEU A 384 7.42 -12.25 2.01
C LEU A 384 8.58 -12.51 2.97
N LEU A 385 8.76 -11.68 4.00
CA LEU A 385 9.82 -11.88 5.00
C LEU A 385 9.66 -13.19 5.78
N GLN A 386 8.42 -13.58 6.11
CA GLN A 386 8.16 -14.83 6.81
C GLN A 386 8.42 -16.06 5.94
N ARG A 387 8.21 -15.97 4.62
CA ARG A 387 8.57 -17.01 3.64
C ARG A 387 10.09 -17.13 3.51
N GLY A 388 10.80 -16.03 3.26
CA GLY A 388 12.27 -16.02 3.21
C GLY A 388 12.90 -16.64 4.46
N ARG A 389 12.36 -16.33 5.65
CA ARG A 389 12.82 -16.95 6.92
C ARG A 389 12.55 -18.46 7.01
N ARG A 390 11.44 -18.95 6.44
CA ARG A 390 11.13 -20.39 6.40
C ARG A 390 12.07 -21.11 5.44
N ASN A 391 12.32 -20.54 4.27
CA ASN A 391 13.20 -21.11 3.26
C ASN A 391 14.64 -21.21 3.78
N LEU A 392 15.14 -20.15 4.43
CA LEU A 392 16.46 -20.15 5.08
C LEU A 392 16.62 -21.27 6.13
N LYS A 393 15.55 -21.54 6.91
CA LYS A 393 15.54 -22.66 7.87
C LYS A 393 15.53 -24.02 7.19
N GLN A 394 14.77 -24.17 6.11
CA GLN A 394 14.71 -25.40 5.34
C GLN A 394 16.05 -25.71 4.67
N GLN A 395 16.69 -24.72 4.06
CA GLN A 395 18.03 -24.83 3.49
C GLN A 395 19.04 -25.31 4.54
N ARG A 396 19.00 -24.73 5.76
CA ARG A 396 19.85 -25.17 6.86
C ARG A 396 19.60 -26.61 7.29
N LEU A 397 18.35 -27.08 7.28
CA LEU A 397 18.01 -28.48 7.58
C LEU A 397 18.48 -29.44 6.48
N GLN A 398 18.40 -29.03 5.21
CA GLN A 398 18.90 -29.82 4.08
C GLN A 398 20.43 -29.95 4.14
N GLN A 399 21.15 -28.86 4.43
CA GLN A 399 22.61 -28.88 4.61
C GLN A 399 23.04 -29.80 5.78
N GLN A 400 22.25 -29.87 6.86
CA GLN A 400 22.54 -30.78 7.98
C GLN A 400 22.33 -32.26 7.60
N LYS A 401 21.31 -32.58 6.79
CA LYS A 401 21.05 -33.95 6.33
C LYS A 401 22.13 -34.46 5.37
N GLY A 402 22.62 -33.60 4.47
CA GLY A 402 23.68 -33.96 3.51
C GLY A 402 25.03 -34.32 4.16
N SER A 403 25.32 -33.79 5.35
CA SER A 403 26.59 -34.01 6.06
C SER A 403 26.77 -35.43 6.61
N HIS A 404 25.71 -36.25 6.70
CA HIS A 404 25.78 -37.59 7.29
C HIS A 404 26.02 -38.72 6.27
N ALA A 405 25.91 -38.45 4.96
CA ALA A 405 25.79 -39.52 3.95
C ALA A 405 27.09 -39.98 3.26
N GLY A 406 28.28 -39.41 3.55
CA GLY A 406 29.55 -40.08 3.22
C GLY A 406 30.64 -39.22 2.60
N SER A 407 31.88 -39.71 2.76
CA SER A 407 33.15 -39.21 2.21
C SER A 407 33.73 -37.95 2.89
N SER A 408 34.54 -38.20 3.91
CA SER A 408 35.36 -37.24 4.65
C SER A 408 36.48 -36.63 3.78
N SER A 409 36.19 -35.52 3.11
CA SER A 409 37.22 -34.61 2.58
C SER A 409 37.47 -33.48 3.59
N SER A 410 38.58 -33.57 4.33
CA SER A 410 38.93 -32.67 5.45
C SER A 410 39.11 -31.19 5.05
N LYS A 411 39.12 -30.85 3.76
CA LYS A 411 39.34 -29.47 3.27
C LYS A 411 38.07 -28.61 3.19
N SER A 412 36.86 -29.21 3.21
CA SER A 412 35.59 -28.46 3.15
C SER A 412 35.16 -27.81 4.47
N ARG A 413 35.79 -28.16 5.61
CA ARG A 413 35.28 -27.79 6.95
C ARG A 413 35.37 -26.30 7.30
N VAL A 414 36.33 -25.55 6.73
CA VAL A 414 36.57 -24.14 7.08
C VAL A 414 35.62 -23.18 6.34
N GLN A 415 35.20 -23.49 5.11
CA GLN A 415 34.27 -22.64 4.36
C GLN A 415 32.82 -22.72 4.88
N ASN A 416 32.42 -23.84 5.50
CA ASN A 416 31.06 -24.00 6.01
C ASN A 416 30.78 -23.22 7.31
N SER A 417 31.79 -22.78 8.06
CA SER A 417 31.58 -22.07 9.34
C SER A 417 31.17 -20.60 9.13
N THR A 418 31.80 -19.91 8.18
CA THR A 418 31.49 -18.51 7.85
C THR A 418 30.09 -18.37 7.26
N SER A 419 29.72 -19.27 6.33
CA SER A 419 28.37 -19.32 5.76
C SER A 419 27.29 -19.55 6.84
N LYS A 420 27.54 -20.46 7.80
CA LYS A 420 26.61 -20.69 8.91
C LYS A 420 26.41 -19.46 9.79
N GLN A 421 27.46 -18.67 10.02
CA GLN A 421 27.37 -17.43 10.78
C GLN A 421 26.59 -16.35 10.01
N GLN A 422 26.83 -16.20 8.70
CA GLN A 422 26.08 -15.28 7.84
C GLN A 422 24.59 -15.63 7.80
N GLN A 423 24.23 -16.91 7.61
CA GLN A 423 22.84 -17.37 7.65
C GLN A 423 22.16 -17.08 9.01
N MET A 424 22.89 -17.24 10.13
CA MET A 424 22.35 -16.94 11.45
C MET A 424 22.06 -15.44 11.61
N LEU A 425 22.97 -14.58 11.13
CA LEU A 425 22.80 -13.13 11.17
C LEU A 425 21.62 -12.69 10.30
N LEU A 426 21.48 -13.25 9.09
CA LEU A 426 20.35 -12.99 8.21
C LEU A 426 19.03 -13.46 8.84
N GLU A 427 18.99 -14.65 9.47
CA GLU A 427 17.79 -15.13 10.19
C GLU A 427 17.37 -14.16 11.31
N GLN A 428 18.35 -13.60 12.03
CA GLN A 428 18.11 -12.61 13.07
C GLN A 428 17.56 -11.31 12.47
N GLN A 429 18.14 -10.81 11.37
CA GLN A 429 17.66 -9.62 10.69
C GLN A 429 16.22 -9.79 10.17
N LEU A 430 15.91 -10.91 9.51
CA LEU A 430 14.55 -11.24 9.07
C LEU A 430 13.56 -11.29 10.24
N LYS A 431 13.99 -11.83 11.39
CA LYS A 431 13.16 -11.85 12.61
C LYS A 431 12.89 -10.44 13.15
N LEU A 432 13.88 -9.56 13.13
CA LEU A 432 13.72 -8.16 13.55
C LEU A 432 12.84 -7.39 12.56
N ALA A 433 13.03 -7.58 11.26
CA ALA A 433 12.22 -6.96 10.23
C ALA A 433 10.75 -7.42 10.29
N CYS A 434 10.49 -8.72 10.52
CA CYS A 434 9.12 -9.20 10.78
C CYS A 434 8.48 -8.47 11.97
N ARG A 435 9.20 -8.31 13.08
CA ARG A 435 8.70 -7.59 14.26
C ARG A 435 8.46 -6.11 13.97
N LYS A 436 9.35 -5.48 13.20
CA LYS A 436 9.21 -4.09 12.74
C LYS A 436 7.94 -3.95 11.92
N LEU A 437 7.71 -4.79 10.91
CA LEU A 437 6.49 -4.76 10.09
C LEU A 437 5.23 -5.00 10.91
N THR A 438 5.23 -5.93 11.87
CA THR A 438 4.09 -6.12 12.79
C THR A 438 3.80 -4.85 13.59
N PHE A 439 4.85 -4.19 14.10
CA PHE A 439 4.70 -2.89 14.77
C PHE A 439 4.11 -1.83 13.81
N PHE A 440 4.59 -1.74 12.57
CA PHE A 440 4.06 -0.81 11.56
C PHE A 440 2.60 -1.10 11.21
N GLN A 441 2.19 -2.37 11.11
CA GLN A 441 0.79 -2.73 10.90
C GLN A 441 -0.09 -2.20 12.03
N VAL A 442 0.29 -2.45 13.29
CA VAL A 442 -0.45 -1.98 14.46
C VAL A 442 -0.48 -0.45 14.52
N TRP A 443 0.68 0.19 14.36
CA TRP A 443 0.80 1.64 14.38
C TRP A 443 -0.05 2.29 13.28
N CYS A 444 0.07 1.85 12.02
CA CYS A 444 -0.72 2.34 10.88
C CYS A 444 -2.22 2.14 11.11
N ASN A 445 -2.63 1.00 11.65
CA ASN A 445 -4.05 0.71 11.87
C ASN A 445 -4.72 1.73 12.80
N GLU A 446 -3.97 2.28 13.76
CA GLU A 446 -4.43 3.33 14.68
C GLU A 446 -4.32 4.76 14.12
N GLN A 447 -3.69 4.96 12.96
CA GLN A 447 -3.56 6.30 12.36
C GLN A 447 -4.85 6.72 11.64
N GLY A 448 -5.17 8.01 11.76
CA GLY A 448 -6.27 8.64 11.04
C GLY A 448 -5.94 8.93 9.57
N PRO A 449 -6.97 9.21 8.73
CA PRO A 449 -6.79 9.48 7.30
C PRO A 449 -5.86 10.68 7.01
N ALA A 450 -5.87 11.69 7.89
CA ALA A 450 -5.06 12.91 7.74
C ALA A 450 -3.54 12.63 7.68
N LEU A 451 -3.06 11.54 8.28
CA LEU A 451 -1.65 11.16 8.16
C LEU A 451 -1.31 10.75 6.73
N TYR A 452 -2.12 9.87 6.14
CA TYR A 452 -1.89 9.33 4.79
C TYR A 452 -1.99 10.43 3.73
N GLU A 453 -2.97 11.33 3.88
CA GLU A 453 -3.11 12.49 3.01
C GLU A 453 -1.85 13.37 3.05
N ARG A 454 -1.37 13.71 4.25
CA ARG A 454 -0.15 14.50 4.44
C ARG A 454 1.08 13.82 3.82
N LEU A 455 1.27 12.53 4.07
CA LEU A 455 2.37 11.76 3.50
C LEU A 455 2.28 11.69 1.97
N SER A 456 1.07 11.56 1.42
CA SER A 456 0.85 11.56 -0.03
C SER A 456 1.22 12.91 -0.66
N LEU A 457 0.88 14.03 -0.03
CA LEU A 457 1.23 15.36 -0.52
C LEU A 457 2.75 15.58 -0.54
N GLN A 458 3.44 15.11 0.50
CA GLN A 458 4.89 15.21 0.62
C GLN A 458 5.60 14.34 -0.42
N LEU A 459 5.19 13.08 -0.56
CA LEU A 459 5.76 12.17 -1.56
C LEU A 459 5.48 12.67 -2.99
N ALA A 460 4.30 13.25 -3.24
CA ALA A 460 3.98 13.85 -4.53
C ALA A 460 4.85 15.09 -4.84
N ALA A 461 5.23 15.89 -3.84
CA ALA A 461 6.14 17.01 -4.02
C ALA A 461 7.53 16.52 -4.45
N GLU A 462 8.07 15.53 -3.73
CA GLU A 462 9.36 14.90 -4.03
C GLU A 462 9.37 14.28 -5.44
N LEU A 463 8.31 13.54 -5.81
CA LEU A 463 8.22 12.92 -7.13
C LEU A 463 8.25 13.96 -8.27
N ARG A 464 7.61 15.13 -8.08
CA ARG A 464 7.66 16.22 -9.07
C ARG A 464 9.07 16.81 -9.18
N GLU A 465 9.78 16.96 -8.07
CA GLU A 465 11.17 17.43 -8.09
C GLU A 465 12.10 16.44 -8.82
N GLN A 466 11.93 15.14 -8.58
CA GLN A 466 12.69 14.10 -9.29
C GLN A 466 12.40 14.11 -10.80
N GLN A 467 11.14 14.27 -11.19
CA GLN A 467 10.76 14.41 -12.60
C GLN A 467 11.36 15.67 -13.23
N ALA A 468 11.38 16.80 -12.50
CA ALA A 468 11.99 18.04 -12.97
C ALA A 468 13.52 17.90 -13.15
N MET A 469 14.20 17.14 -12.29
CA MET A 469 15.63 16.85 -12.43
C MET A 469 15.95 15.87 -13.57
N ASN A 470 15.08 14.88 -13.80
CA ASN A 470 15.26 13.86 -14.83
C ASN A 470 14.82 14.30 -16.23
N THR A 471 14.03 15.38 -16.35
CA THR A 471 13.69 15.94 -17.66
C THR A 471 14.97 16.58 -18.21
N PRO A 472 15.64 15.98 -19.23
CA PRO A 472 16.84 16.59 -19.79
C PRO A 472 16.41 17.95 -20.31
N ALA A 473 16.92 19.03 -19.70
CA ALA A 473 16.62 20.39 -20.09
C ALA A 473 16.75 20.45 -21.61
N ALA A 474 15.61 20.57 -22.30
CA ALA A 474 15.50 20.32 -23.73
C ALA A 474 16.69 20.96 -24.44
N ALA A 475 17.49 20.12 -25.09
CA ALA A 475 18.66 20.50 -25.86
C ALA A 475 18.26 21.63 -26.82
N GLY A 476 18.56 22.85 -26.40
CA GLY A 476 17.97 24.06 -26.97
C GLY A 476 18.69 25.28 -26.45
N VAL A 477 19.97 25.39 -26.84
CA VAL A 477 20.63 26.65 -27.25
C VAL A 477 19.91 27.91 -26.77
N GLN A 478 20.30 28.41 -25.61
CA GLN A 478 20.34 29.85 -25.36
C GLN A 478 21.42 30.12 -24.32
N LEU A 479 22.62 30.44 -24.81
CA LEU A 479 23.61 31.23 -24.10
C LEU A 479 23.00 32.60 -23.81
N GLY A 480 22.20 32.66 -22.75
CA GLY A 480 21.59 33.89 -22.24
C GLY A 480 21.61 33.80 -20.74
N VAL A 481 22.48 34.61 -20.12
CA VAL A 481 22.63 34.77 -18.66
C VAL A 481 21.25 34.83 -18.02
N ARG A 482 20.91 33.78 -17.27
CA ARG A 482 19.63 33.68 -16.55
C ARG A 482 19.79 34.45 -15.23
N PRO A 483 19.03 35.54 -14.98
CA PRO A 483 19.02 36.17 -13.67
C PRO A 483 18.31 35.25 -12.69
N VAL A 484 19.10 34.58 -11.85
CA VAL A 484 18.65 33.76 -10.72
C VAL A 484 18.30 34.73 -9.59
N GLN A 485 17.07 35.27 -9.49
CA GLN A 485 16.63 35.80 -8.19
C GLN A 485 15.14 36.07 -7.88
N PRO A 486 14.16 36.26 -8.79
CA PRO A 486 12.79 36.51 -8.32
C PRO A 486 11.89 35.28 -8.19
N LEU A 487 12.15 34.17 -8.91
CA LEU A 487 11.20 33.04 -8.92
C LEU A 487 11.23 32.19 -7.64
N GLN A 488 12.40 32.05 -7.00
CA GLN A 488 12.53 31.27 -5.77
C GLN A 488 11.86 31.99 -4.58
N GLN A 489 11.93 33.33 -4.56
CA GLN A 489 11.25 34.13 -3.53
C GLN A 489 9.72 34.12 -3.73
N GLN A 490 9.25 34.13 -4.98
CA GLN A 490 7.83 33.99 -5.29
C GLN A 490 7.31 32.59 -4.96
N GLN A 491 8.07 31.53 -5.26
CA GLN A 491 7.72 30.16 -4.90
C GLN A 491 7.71 29.97 -3.37
N GLN A 492 8.66 30.59 -2.66
CA GLN A 492 8.70 30.54 -1.19
C GLN A 492 7.53 31.31 -0.56
N GLN A 493 7.14 32.47 -1.11
CA GLN A 493 5.92 33.18 -0.67
C GLN A 493 4.65 32.38 -0.96
N GLN A 494 4.56 31.72 -2.11
CA GLN A 494 3.39 30.91 -2.46
C GLN A 494 3.29 29.67 -1.56
N GLN A 495 4.41 29.03 -1.23
CA GLN A 495 4.46 27.95 -0.23
C GLN A 495 4.06 28.46 1.17
N GLN A 496 4.51 29.65 1.59
CA GLN A 496 4.11 30.23 2.88
C GLN A 496 2.59 30.51 2.94
N GLN A 497 1.98 30.97 1.84
CA GLN A 497 0.53 31.20 1.77
C GLN A 497 -0.25 29.88 1.81
N LEU A 498 0.19 28.85 1.07
CA LEU A 498 -0.43 27.52 1.09
C LEU A 498 -0.32 26.85 2.47
N VAL A 499 0.84 26.94 3.13
CA VAL A 499 1.02 26.41 4.48
C VAL A 499 0.12 27.15 5.48
N GLY A 500 0.01 28.48 5.38
CA GLY A 500 -0.91 29.26 6.20
C GLY A 500 -2.37 28.83 6.04
N GLN A 501 -2.80 28.56 4.80
CA GLN A 501 -4.17 28.12 4.50
C GLN A 501 -4.45 26.71 5.03
N VAL A 502 -3.52 25.77 4.85
CA VAL A 502 -3.65 24.39 5.34
C VAL A 502 -3.67 24.34 6.88
N VAL A 503 -2.88 25.19 7.56
CA VAL A 503 -2.91 25.28 9.03
C VAL A 503 -4.24 25.86 9.53
N LEU A 504 -4.79 26.86 8.85
CA LEU A 504 -6.11 27.41 9.18
C LEU A 504 -7.24 26.38 8.96
N GLU A 505 -7.18 25.58 7.90
CA GLU A 505 -8.15 24.52 7.65
C GLU A 505 -8.01 23.37 8.65
N ALA A 506 -6.79 22.94 8.97
CA ALA A 506 -6.54 21.88 9.95
C ALA A 506 -7.02 22.28 11.36
N THR A 507 -6.77 23.52 11.78
CA THR A 507 -7.24 24.04 13.07
C THR A 507 -8.77 24.20 13.10
N ALA A 508 -9.40 24.58 11.99
CA ALA A 508 -10.85 24.62 11.87
C ALA A 508 -11.47 23.21 12.00
N VAL A 509 -10.87 22.20 11.35
CA VAL A 509 -11.31 20.79 11.46
C VAL A 509 -11.13 20.26 12.87
N GLU A 510 -10.02 20.57 13.55
CA GLU A 510 -9.78 20.16 14.93
C GLU A 510 -10.78 20.81 15.91
N GLN A 511 -11.10 22.09 15.73
CA GLN A 511 -12.15 22.76 16.50
C GLN A 511 -13.54 22.17 16.23
N GLN A 512 -13.82 21.76 14.99
CA GLN A 512 -15.09 21.13 14.62
C GLN A 512 -15.20 19.71 15.19
N ALA A 513 -14.10 18.96 15.23
CA ALA A 513 -14.01 17.66 15.89
C ALA A 513 -14.16 17.76 17.41
N ALA A 514 -13.55 18.78 18.04
CA ALA A 514 -13.74 19.06 19.47
C ALA A 514 -15.21 19.36 19.80
N LYS A 515 -15.89 20.19 18.98
CA LYS A 515 -17.32 20.47 19.12
C LYS A 515 -18.18 19.21 18.94
N ALA A 516 -17.86 18.37 17.95
CA ALA A 516 -18.56 17.10 17.72
C ALA A 516 -18.37 16.13 18.89
N SER A 517 -17.18 16.06 19.47
CA SER A 517 -16.88 15.26 20.67
C SER A 517 -17.68 15.74 21.89
N THR A 518 -17.78 17.06 22.10
CA THR A 518 -18.63 17.63 23.16
C THR A 518 -20.11 17.31 22.95
N GLN A 519 -20.62 17.38 21.71
CA GLN A 519 -22.00 17.01 21.39
C GLN A 519 -22.26 15.51 21.59
N GLN A 520 -21.32 14.64 21.22
CA GLN A 520 -21.43 13.19 21.46
C GLN A 520 -21.42 12.86 22.96
N SER A 521 -20.56 13.51 23.73
CA SER A 521 -20.53 13.38 25.19
C SER A 521 -21.85 13.82 25.83
N ALA A 522 -22.40 14.96 25.41
CA ALA A 522 -23.72 15.42 25.87
C ALA A 522 -24.84 14.43 25.50
N ARG A 523 -24.80 13.86 24.30
CA ARG A 523 -25.77 12.84 23.85
C ARG A 523 -25.65 11.53 24.64
N ALA A 524 -24.43 11.11 24.97
CA ALA A 524 -24.17 9.94 25.80
C ALA A 524 -24.67 10.13 27.23
N GLN A 525 -24.46 11.32 27.82
CA GLN A 525 -25.02 11.67 29.14
C GLN A 525 -26.56 11.65 29.12
N HIS A 526 -27.17 12.15 28.05
CA HIS A 526 -28.63 12.13 27.89
C HIS A 526 -29.20 10.71 27.76
N LEU A 527 -28.52 9.83 27.02
CA LEU A 527 -28.85 8.40 26.92
C LEU A 527 -28.71 7.68 28.26
N HIS A 528 -27.64 7.98 29.00
CA HIS A 528 -27.43 7.41 30.33
C HIS A 528 -28.53 7.82 31.30
N HIS A 529 -28.92 9.10 31.30
CA HIS A 529 -30.04 9.59 32.11
C HIS A 529 -31.37 8.93 31.73
N HIS A 530 -31.62 8.73 30.43
CA HIS A 530 -32.81 8.03 29.95
C HIS A 530 -32.83 6.55 30.37
N GLN A 531 -31.69 5.85 30.30
CA GLN A 531 -31.57 4.47 30.75
C GLN A 531 -31.77 4.34 32.26
N GLN A 532 -31.27 5.31 33.04
CA GLN A 532 -31.47 5.35 34.49
C GLN A 532 -32.95 5.56 34.85
N GLN A 533 -33.69 6.39 34.10
CA GLN A 533 -35.15 6.53 34.26
C GLN A 533 -35.92 5.25 33.88
N GLN A 534 -35.45 4.49 32.88
CA GLN A 534 -36.05 3.20 32.54
C GLN A 534 -35.82 2.13 33.62
N GLN A 535 -34.67 2.15 34.30
CA GLN A 535 -34.40 1.22 35.41
C GLN A 535 -35.25 1.52 36.66
N LEU A 536 -35.58 2.80 36.91
CA LEU A 536 -36.47 3.20 38.00
C LEU A 536 -37.95 2.89 37.73
N THR A 537 -38.32 2.57 36.48
CA THR A 537 -39.70 2.24 36.09
C THR A 537 -39.93 0.76 35.81
N SER A 538 -38.92 -0.10 36.00
CA SER A 538 -39.11 -1.55 35.93
C SER A 538 -39.92 -2.02 37.15
N PRO A 539 -41.13 -2.58 36.97
CA PRO A 539 -41.89 -3.12 38.07
C PRO A 539 -41.15 -4.33 38.65
N VAL A 540 -40.92 -4.29 39.97
CA VAL A 540 -40.40 -5.39 40.78
C VAL A 540 -41.32 -6.60 40.63
N LYS A 541 -41.05 -7.44 39.63
CA LYS A 541 -41.63 -8.78 39.43
C LYS A 541 -40.68 -9.83 39.97
N ALA A 542 -40.39 -9.76 41.26
CA ALA A 542 -39.77 -10.86 41.98
C ALA A 542 -40.12 -10.76 43.45
N GLN A 543 -41.13 -11.55 43.85
CA GLN A 543 -41.40 -12.12 45.17
C GLN A 543 -42.89 -12.02 45.50
N LEU A 544 -43.59 -13.15 45.33
CA LEU A 544 -44.67 -13.68 46.17
C LEU A 544 -45.54 -14.62 45.32
N THR A 545 -45.16 -15.89 45.36
CA THR A 545 -46.08 -17.01 45.14
C THR A 545 -47.14 -16.97 46.24
N SER A 546 -48.35 -16.48 45.96
CA SER A 546 -49.61 -16.98 46.55
C SER A 546 -50.82 -16.17 46.08
N VAL A 547 -51.73 -16.88 45.40
CA VAL A 547 -53.20 -16.71 45.38
C VAL A 547 -53.79 -15.36 44.90
N ARG A 548 -54.45 -15.44 43.73
CA ARG A 548 -55.78 -14.88 43.34
C ARG A 548 -55.73 -14.22 41.96
N ALA A 549 -56.66 -14.62 41.10
CA ALA A 549 -56.80 -14.11 39.73
C ALA A 549 -56.94 -12.57 39.73
N PRO A 550 -56.21 -11.85 38.85
CA PRO A 550 -56.32 -10.40 38.75
C PRO A 550 -57.70 -10.02 38.21
N ASP A 551 -58.35 -9.10 38.93
CA ASP A 551 -59.63 -8.52 38.54
C ASP A 551 -59.46 -7.67 37.27
N ALA A 552 -60.40 -7.78 36.32
CA ALA A 552 -60.32 -7.17 34.97
C ALA A 552 -60.21 -5.64 35.00
N SER A 553 -60.48 -5.03 36.15
CA SER A 553 -60.31 -3.60 36.39
C SER A 553 -58.83 -3.16 36.41
N THR A 554 -57.93 -4.03 36.89
CA THR A 554 -56.50 -3.69 37.03
C THR A 554 -55.78 -3.73 35.68
N GLU A 555 -56.15 -4.65 34.79
CA GLU A 555 -55.61 -4.69 33.42
C GLU A 555 -56.03 -3.45 32.61
N ARG A 556 -57.28 -2.98 32.77
CA ARG A 556 -57.73 -1.73 32.12
C ARG A 556 -56.97 -0.51 32.62
N ALA A 557 -56.66 -0.43 33.91
CA ALA A 557 -55.86 0.66 34.46
C ALA A 557 -54.42 0.66 33.91
N VAL A 558 -53.79 -0.51 33.77
CA VAL A 558 -52.44 -0.63 33.19
C VAL A 558 -52.44 -0.28 31.70
N VAL A 559 -53.43 -0.74 30.93
CA VAL A 559 -53.55 -0.39 29.51
C VAL A 559 -53.81 1.11 29.32
N GLN A 560 -54.65 1.71 30.17
CA GLN A 560 -54.93 3.14 30.12
C GLN A 560 -53.69 3.98 30.49
N GLN A 561 -52.93 3.55 31.50
CA GLN A 561 -51.68 4.21 31.88
C GLN A 561 -50.63 4.11 30.77
N GLN A 562 -50.51 2.94 30.12
CA GLN A 562 -49.59 2.75 29.00
C GLN A 562 -49.97 3.60 27.79
N GLN A 563 -51.27 3.72 27.49
CA GLN A 563 -51.77 4.57 26.41
C GLN A 563 -51.52 6.06 26.68
N GLN A 564 -51.64 6.50 27.94
CA GLN A 564 -51.34 7.87 28.34
C GLN A 564 -49.83 8.19 28.22
N GLN A 565 -48.97 7.23 28.56
CA GLN A 565 -47.52 7.36 28.36
C GLN A 565 -47.15 7.48 26.88
N GLN A 566 -47.83 6.73 26.02
CA GLN A 566 -47.60 6.77 24.57
C GLN A 566 -48.02 8.11 23.94
N GLN A 567 -49.11 8.72 24.43
CA GLN A 567 -49.52 10.07 24.02
C GLN A 567 -48.52 11.14 24.45
N GLN A 568 -47.95 11.06 25.66
CA GLN A 568 -46.91 12.00 26.09
C GLN A 568 -45.66 11.93 25.23
N GLN A 569 -45.21 10.73 24.83
CA GLN A 569 -44.06 10.58 23.92
C GLN A 569 -44.33 11.19 22.55
N GLN A 570 -45.54 11.05 22.01
CA GLN A 570 -45.90 11.69 20.74
C GLN A 570 -45.91 13.22 20.83
N GLN A 571 -46.40 13.80 21.93
CA GLN A 571 -46.35 15.25 22.13
C GLN A 571 -44.92 15.79 22.21
N GLN A 572 -44.02 15.10 22.92
CA GLN A 572 -42.60 15.50 22.98
C GLN A 572 -41.92 15.46 21.61
N GLN A 573 -42.21 14.45 20.79
CA GLN A 573 -41.67 14.38 19.42
C GLN A 573 -42.17 15.53 18.54
N GLN A 574 -43.45 15.91 18.65
CA GLN A 574 -43.98 17.06 17.90
C GLN A 574 -43.33 18.38 18.35
N GLN A 575 -43.07 18.54 19.65
CA GLN A 575 -42.43 19.75 20.17
C GLN A 575 -40.99 19.89 19.68
N GLN A 576 -40.21 18.80 19.66
CA GLN A 576 -38.85 18.81 19.10
C GLN A 576 -38.83 19.12 17.60
N GLN A 577 -39.81 18.64 16.83
CA GLN A 577 -39.93 18.97 15.41
C GLN A 577 -40.25 20.46 15.20
N GLN A 578 -41.10 21.07 16.05
CA GLN A 578 -41.36 22.51 15.99
C GLN A 578 -40.12 23.33 16.34
N GLU A 579 -39.33 22.93 17.34
CA GLU A 579 -38.08 23.63 17.67
C GLU A 579 -37.06 23.56 16.53
N GLN A 580 -36.92 22.41 15.87
CA GLN A 580 -36.04 22.28 14.69
C GLN A 580 -36.52 23.17 13.53
N GLN A 581 -37.82 23.28 13.30
CA GLN A 581 -38.36 24.20 12.28
C GLN A 581 -38.10 25.68 12.65
N GLN A 582 -38.20 26.05 13.93
CA GLN A 582 -37.88 27.42 14.37
C GLN A 582 -36.38 27.74 14.22
N GLN A 583 -35.49 26.77 14.47
CA GLN A 583 -34.06 26.95 14.26
C GLN A 583 -33.70 27.10 12.77
N GLN A 584 -34.44 26.45 11.87
CA GLN A 584 -34.25 26.61 10.42
C GLN A 584 -34.81 27.93 9.87
N MET A 585 -35.75 28.56 10.58
CA MET A 585 -36.40 29.81 10.16
C MET A 585 -35.75 31.08 10.73
N SER A 586 -34.69 30.98 11.56
CA SER A 586 -33.93 32.16 11.99
C SER A 586 -33.00 32.65 10.85
N PRO A 587 -33.26 33.81 10.23
CA PRO A 587 -32.37 34.35 9.20
C PRO A 587 -31.05 34.80 9.84
N ALA A 588 -29.94 34.40 9.24
CA ALA A 588 -28.61 34.89 9.58
C ALA A 588 -28.52 36.40 9.24
N ILE A 589 -28.83 37.26 10.20
CA ILE A 589 -28.58 38.69 10.10
C ILE A 589 -27.08 38.90 10.29
N GLY A 590 -26.43 39.30 9.20
CA GLY A 590 -24.99 39.47 9.09
C GLY A 590 -24.42 40.58 9.97
N ALA A 591 -23.24 40.31 10.54
CA ALA A 591 -22.37 41.32 11.10
C ALA A 591 -21.49 41.90 9.97
N GLY A 592 -21.87 43.08 9.48
CA GLY A 592 -21.07 43.90 8.58
C GLY A 592 -20.13 44.83 9.36
N SER A 593 -18.84 44.76 9.01
CA SER A 593 -17.79 45.78 9.02
C SER A 593 -17.91 47.06 9.86
N SER A 594 -16.89 47.32 10.69
CA SER A 594 -16.39 48.68 10.92
C SER A 594 -14.87 48.70 11.08
N THR A 595 -14.18 49.10 10.02
CA THR A 595 -12.80 49.62 10.04
C THR A 595 -12.82 51.09 10.45
N PRO A 596 -12.00 51.56 11.40
CA PRO A 596 -11.81 52.99 11.63
C PRO A 596 -10.62 53.52 10.80
N THR A 597 -10.94 54.45 9.91
CA THR A 597 -10.02 55.41 9.30
C THR A 597 -9.72 56.48 10.35
N SER A 598 -8.44 56.65 10.71
CA SER A 598 -7.95 57.79 11.50
C SER A 598 -6.93 58.52 10.66
N ASP A 599 -7.20 59.79 10.37
CA ASP A 599 -6.19 60.77 9.98
C ASP A 599 -6.56 62.17 10.53
N LEU A 600 -5.53 62.78 11.14
CA LEU A 600 -5.24 64.20 11.41
C LEU A 600 -6.19 65.08 12.27
N TYR A 601 -5.66 65.63 13.38
CA TYR A 601 -5.08 66.99 13.40
C TYR A 601 -4.29 67.31 14.70
N GLU A 602 -3.34 68.24 14.53
CA GLU A 602 -2.36 68.93 15.39
C GLU A 602 -2.70 69.26 16.87
N LEU A 603 -1.67 69.30 17.74
CA LEU A 603 -1.11 70.55 18.32
C LEU A 603 0.05 70.27 19.32
N ASP A 604 1.09 71.12 19.22
CA ASP A 604 2.33 71.32 20.01
C ASP A 604 3.51 70.32 19.94
#